data_AF-A0A6P1E553-F1
#
_entry.id   AF-A0A6P1E553-F1
#
_cell.length_a   1.000
_cell.length_b   1.000
_cell.length_c   1.000
_cell.angle_alpha   90.00
_cell.angle_beta   90.00
_cell.angle_gamma   90.00
#
_symmetry.space_group_name_H-M   'P 1'
#
loop_
_entity.id
_entity.type
_entity.pdbx_description
1 polymer ?
#
loop_
_entity_poly.entity_id
_entity_poly.type
_entity_poly.pdbx_seq_one_letter_code
_entity_poly.pdbx_strand_id
1 'polypeptide(L)'
;MEATFAQHIDDIARQEIKHAIDNSSTINDYFLLDRYTAAKKLSMKDGYFYKYIYGTPEERSVRRYPVDPRTGKASDKPYYRPEELKRAIGMISRRWEMK
;
A
#
# COMPACT_ATOMS: atom_id res chain seq x y z
N MET A 1 20.33 -21.14 7.80
CA MET A 1 20.75 -19.72 7.84
C MET A 1 19.79 -18.80 7.07
N GLU A 2 18.83 -19.32 6.30
CA GLU A 2 17.83 -18.52 5.56
C GLU A 2 16.66 -18.02 6.42
N ALA A 3 16.27 -18.75 7.46
CA ALA A 3 15.11 -18.41 8.29
C ALA A 3 15.27 -17.10 9.07
N THR A 4 16.47 -16.81 9.57
CA THR A 4 16.79 -15.58 10.31
C THR A 4 16.83 -14.34 9.43
N PHE A 5 17.25 -14.49 8.16
CA PHE A 5 17.30 -13.39 7.20
C PHE A 5 15.90 -13.01 6.71
N ALA A 6 15.03 -14.01 6.50
CA ALA A 6 13.62 -13.78 6.16
C ALA A 6 12.86 -13.08 7.31
N GLN A 7 13.08 -13.52 8.56
CA GLN A 7 12.49 -12.88 9.75
C GLN A 7 12.93 -11.42 9.89
N HIS A 8 14.20 -11.12 9.64
CA HIS A 8 14.71 -9.74 9.71
C HIS A 8 14.12 -8.82 8.63
N ILE A 9 13.92 -9.36 7.42
CA ILE A 9 13.23 -8.65 6.33
C ILE A 9 11.77 -8.34 6.68
N ASP A 10 11.08 -9.29 7.30
CA ASP A 10 9.68 -9.12 7.72
C ASP A 10 9.56 -8.09 8.87
N ASP A 11 10.53 -8.02 9.78
CA ASP A 11 10.57 -7.01 10.85
C ASP A 11 10.80 -5.58 10.31
N ILE A 12 11.66 -5.42 9.31
CA ILE A 12 11.88 -4.13 8.63
C ILE A 12 10.59 -3.67 7.93
N ALA A 13 9.91 -4.58 7.23
CA ALA A 13 8.64 -4.26 6.57
C ALA A 13 7.55 -3.83 7.56
N ARG A 14 7.48 -4.46 8.74
CA ARG A 14 6.56 -4.09 9.83
C ARG A 14 6.85 -2.68 10.38
N GLN A 15 8.12 -2.31 10.53
CA GLN A 15 8.51 -0.98 10.99
C GLN A 15 8.16 0.11 9.96
N GLU A 16 8.40 -0.13 8.67
CA GLU A 16 8.03 0.81 7.60
C GLU A 16 6.51 1.06 7.55
N ILE A 17 5.70 -0.01 7.70
CA ILE A 17 4.23 0.09 7.75
C ILE A 17 3.76 0.92 8.96
N LYS A 18 4.36 0.74 10.14
CA LYS A 18 3.97 1.49 11.33
C LYS A 18 4.30 2.99 11.20
N HIS A 19 5.47 3.31 10.63
CA HIS A 19 5.88 4.69 10.37
C HIS A 19 4.97 5.40 9.34
N ALA A 20 4.48 4.67 8.34
CA ALA A 20 3.49 5.14 7.37
C ALA A 20 2.18 5.61 8.03
N ILE A 21 1.77 4.85 9.06
CA ILE A 21 0.50 5.08 9.76
C ILE A 21 0.62 6.31 10.67
N ASP A 22 1.78 6.50 11.31
CA ASP A 22 1.99 7.56 12.29
C ASP A 22 2.24 8.94 11.65
N ASN A 23 2.80 9.02 10.43
CA ASN A 23 3.14 10.30 9.76
C ASN A 23 2.10 10.85 8.77
N SER A 24 0.89 10.33 8.73
CA SER A 24 -0.08 10.60 7.65
C SER A 24 -0.81 11.96 7.70
N SER A 25 -0.43 12.87 8.60
CA SER A 25 -1.10 14.16 8.81
C SER A 25 -0.96 15.17 7.64
N THR A 26 -0.16 14.84 6.61
CA THR A 26 0.09 15.69 5.42
C THR A 26 -0.54 15.17 4.13
N ILE A 27 -1.43 14.18 4.20
CA ILE A 27 -2.17 13.70 3.01
C ILE A 27 -3.52 14.42 2.91
N ASN A 28 -3.48 15.75 2.92
CA ASN A 28 -4.62 16.56 2.50
C ASN A 28 -4.43 16.95 1.04
N ASP A 29 -5.54 16.87 0.31
CA ASP A 29 -5.81 17.46 -0.99
C ASP A 29 -5.48 16.63 -2.24
N TYR A 30 -6.57 16.09 -2.81
CA TYR A 30 -6.80 15.74 -4.22
C TYR A 30 -5.66 15.08 -5.01
N PHE A 31 -5.71 13.76 -5.13
CA PHE A 31 -5.67 12.97 -6.38
C PHE A 31 -5.38 11.54 -5.99
N LEU A 32 -6.03 10.58 -6.65
CA LEU A 32 -5.75 9.17 -6.42
C LEU A 32 -4.25 8.91 -6.59
N LEU A 33 -3.63 8.17 -5.68
CA LEU A 33 -2.20 7.84 -5.73
C LEU A 33 -2.00 6.66 -6.68
N ASP A 34 -1.05 6.78 -7.60
CA ASP A 34 -0.53 5.61 -8.30
C ASP A 34 0.28 4.72 -7.34
N ARG A 35 0.62 3.51 -7.79
CA ARG A 35 1.36 2.51 -7.00
C ARG A 35 2.69 3.00 -6.44
N TYR A 36 3.46 3.77 -7.20
CA TYR A 36 4.76 4.26 -6.78
C TYR A 36 4.60 5.37 -5.73
N THR A 37 3.67 6.30 -5.98
CA THR A 37 3.34 7.36 -5.03
C THR A 37 2.78 6.78 -3.73
N ALA A 38 1.97 5.72 -3.81
CA ALA A 38 1.47 4.97 -2.67
C ALA A 38 2.62 4.37 -1.84
N ALA A 39 3.53 3.61 -2.44
CA ALA A 39 4.68 3.01 -1.75
C ALA A 39 5.55 4.09 -1.06
N LYS A 40 5.84 5.18 -1.77
CA LYS A 40 6.60 6.32 -1.23
C LYS A 40 5.90 7.00 -0.06
N LYS A 41 4.60 7.26 -0.16
CA LYS A 41 3.80 7.87 0.92
C LYS A 41 3.69 6.97 2.14
N LEU A 42 3.77 5.66 1.93
CA LEU A 42 3.81 4.68 3.00
C LEU A 42 5.23 4.46 3.55
N SER A 43 6.24 5.21 3.08
CA SER A 43 7.65 4.99 3.44
C SER A 43 8.10 3.52 3.29
N MET A 44 7.44 2.76 2.41
CA MET A 44 7.75 1.36 2.17
C MET A 44 8.67 1.23 0.96
N LYS A 45 9.64 0.32 1.02
CA LYS A 45 10.36 -0.09 -0.19
C LYS A 45 9.40 -0.70 -1.20
N ASP A 46 9.54 -0.32 -2.48
CA ASP A 46 8.70 -0.83 -3.58
C ASP A 46 8.62 -2.35 -3.60
N GLY A 47 9.75 -3.05 -3.39
CA GLY A 47 9.81 -4.51 -3.37
C GLY A 47 8.90 -5.14 -2.29
N TYR A 48 8.76 -4.52 -1.13
CA TYR A 48 7.87 -5.00 -0.07
C TYR A 48 6.41 -4.71 -0.38
N PHE A 49 6.12 -3.52 -0.93
CA PHE A 49 4.77 -3.23 -1.39
C PHE A 49 4.29 -4.29 -2.40
N TYR A 50 5.13 -4.63 -3.37
CA TYR A 50 4.79 -5.65 -4.38
C TYR A 50 4.63 -7.06 -3.79
N LYS A 51 5.55 -7.48 -2.92
CA LYS A 51 5.55 -8.83 -2.37
C LYS A 51 4.38 -9.08 -1.41
N TYR A 52 3.99 -8.06 -0.66
CA TYR A 52 3.18 -8.25 0.54
C TYR A 52 1.84 -7.52 0.53
N ILE A 53 1.73 -6.42 -0.20
CA ILE A 53 0.52 -5.59 -0.24
C ILE A 53 -0.21 -5.80 -1.57
N TYR A 54 0.51 -5.68 -2.68
CA TYR A 54 -0.07 -5.75 -4.02
C TYR A 54 -0.70 -7.12 -4.29
N GLY A 55 -1.98 -7.12 -4.62
CA GLY A 55 -2.71 -8.34 -4.98
C GLY A 55 -3.36 -9.05 -3.81
N THR A 56 -3.21 -8.55 -2.58
CA THR A 56 -4.00 -9.02 -1.43
C THR A 56 -5.49 -8.66 -1.59
N PRO A 57 -6.42 -9.44 -1.01
CA PRO A 57 -7.85 -9.12 -1.05
C PRO A 57 -8.17 -7.71 -0.54
N GLU A 58 -7.50 -7.29 0.53
CA GLU A 58 -7.68 -5.99 1.18
C GLU A 58 -7.28 -4.86 0.22
N GLU A 59 -6.10 -4.94 -0.40
CA GLU A 59 -5.66 -3.95 -1.38
C GLU A 59 -6.52 -3.95 -2.65
N ARG A 60 -6.95 -5.12 -3.14
CA ARG A 60 -7.84 -5.23 -4.31
C ARG A 60 -9.16 -4.52 -4.09
N SER A 61 -9.71 -4.56 -2.87
CA SER A 61 -10.99 -3.93 -2.54
C SER A 61 -10.97 -2.40 -2.61
N VAL A 62 -9.78 -1.78 -2.61
CA VAL A 62 -9.60 -0.33 -2.62
C VAL A 62 -8.97 0.20 -3.91
N ARG A 63 -8.74 -0.67 -4.91
CA ARG A 63 -8.25 -0.28 -6.24
C ARG A 63 -9.30 0.55 -6.98
N ARG A 64 -8.84 1.61 -7.65
CA ARG A 64 -9.66 2.46 -8.52
C ARG A 64 -9.00 2.58 -9.88
N TYR A 65 -9.80 2.55 -10.92
CA TYR A 65 -9.37 2.73 -12.30
C TYR A 65 -10.06 3.97 -12.85
N PRO A 66 -9.52 5.18 -12.60
CA PRO A 66 -10.15 6.42 -13.01
C PRO A 66 -10.34 6.44 -14.53
N VAL A 67 -11.46 7.01 -14.96
CA VAL A 67 -11.82 7.15 -16.37
C VAL A 67 -11.42 8.54 -16.85
N ASP A 68 -10.70 8.61 -17.96
CA ASP A 68 -10.37 9.87 -18.63
C ASP A 68 -11.66 10.50 -19.19
N PRO A 69 -12.05 11.71 -18.74
CA PRO A 69 -13.29 12.36 -19.18
C PRO A 69 -13.28 12.77 -20.65
N ARG A 70 -12.11 12.88 -21.30
CA ARG A 70 -12.00 13.25 -22.71
C ARG A 70 -12.14 12.04 -23.64
N THR A 71 -11.61 10.90 -23.23
CA THR A 71 -11.55 9.70 -24.07
C THR A 71 -12.52 8.60 -23.64
N GLY A 72 -13.11 8.70 -22.45
CA GLY A 72 -13.97 7.68 -21.85
C GLY A 72 -13.23 6.40 -21.47
N LYS A 73 -11.89 6.37 -21.56
CA LYS A 73 -11.09 5.17 -21.30
C LYS A 73 -10.70 5.12 -19.82
N ALA A 74 -10.92 3.95 -19.20
CA ALA A 74 -10.37 3.66 -17.88
C ALA A 74 -8.85 3.55 -17.95
N SER A 75 -8.16 3.95 -16.88
CA SER A 75 -6.73 3.70 -16.76
C SER A 75 -6.41 2.20 -16.76
N ASP A 76 -5.27 1.86 -17.35
CA ASP A 76 -4.64 0.54 -17.32
C ASP A 76 -4.00 0.20 -15.96
N LYS A 77 -3.84 1.20 -15.09
CA LYS A 77 -3.16 1.06 -13.78
C LYS A 77 -4.13 1.37 -12.64
N PRO A 78 -4.01 0.64 -11.51
CA PRO A 78 -4.79 0.95 -10.32
C PRO A 78 -4.23 2.20 -9.64
N TYR A 79 -5.15 2.99 -9.11
CA TYR A 79 -4.90 4.11 -8.22
C TYR A 79 -5.66 3.91 -6.91
N TYR A 80 -5.25 4.63 -5.87
CA TYR A 80 -5.76 4.45 -4.53
C TYR A 80 -6.11 5.78 -3.88
N ARG A 81 -7.16 5.79 -3.05
CA ARG A 81 -7.30 6.87 -2.07
C ARG A 81 -6.33 6.58 -0.91
N PRO A 82 -5.55 7.57 -0.46
CA PRO A 82 -4.57 7.38 0.61
C PRO A 82 -5.16 6.74 1.87
N GLU A 83 -6.29 7.25 2.34
CA GLU A 83 -6.98 6.73 3.55
C GLU A 83 -7.49 5.30 3.37
N GLU A 84 -8.03 4.96 2.19
CA GLU A 84 -8.52 3.61 1.89
C GLU A 84 -7.35 2.62 1.84
N LEU A 85 -6.24 3.02 1.22
CA LEU A 85 -5.03 2.21 1.15
C LEU A 85 -4.42 1.99 2.54
N LYS A 86 -4.35 3.04 3.36
CA LYS A 86 -3.87 2.96 4.74
C LYS A 86 -4.70 1.96 5.57
N ARG A 87 -6.03 2.02 5.46
CA ARG A 87 -6.93 1.06 6.12
C ARG A 87 -6.70 -0.37 5.63
N ALA A 88 -6.60 -0.58 4.33
CA ALA A 88 -6.34 -1.90 3.75
C ALA A 88 -5.01 -2.49 4.26
N ILE A 89 -3.95 -1.68 4.33
CA ILE A 89 -2.66 -2.11 4.86
C ILE A 89 -2.74 -2.44 6.36
N GLY A 90 -3.46 -1.65 7.15
CA GLY A 90 -3.71 -1.97 8.55
C GLY A 90 -4.40 -3.32 8.75
N MET A 91 -5.35 -3.67 7.87
CA MET A 91 -5.99 -5.00 7.88
C MET A 91 -5.02 -6.13 7.51
N ILE A 92 -4.17 -5.92 6.50
CA ILE A 92 -3.13 -6.88 6.10
C ILE A 92 -2.17 -7.14 7.27
N SER A 93 -1.71 -6.08 7.94
CA SER A 93 -0.81 -6.18 9.09
C SER A 93 -1.43 -7.01 10.22
N ARG A 94 -2.68 -6.71 10.61
CA ARG A 94 -3.38 -7.48 11.65
C ARG A 94 -3.53 -8.95 11.29
N ARG A 95 -3.84 -9.25 10.02
CA ARG A 95 -3.96 -10.65 9.55
C ARG A 95 -2.64 -11.41 9.69
N TRP A 96 -1.51 -10.74 9.56
CA TRP A 96 -0.20 -11.36 9.75
C TRP A 96 0.18 -11.54 11.22
N GLU A 97 -0.25 -10.66 12.12
CA GLU A 97 -0.01 -10.80 13.56
C GLU A 97 -0.84 -11.94 14.19
N MET A 98 -1.93 -12.35 13.55
CA MET A 98 -2.78 -13.47 13.97
C MET A 98 -2.34 -14.83 13.41
N LYS A 99 -1.28 -14.87 12.59
CA LYS A 99 -0.66 -16.10 12.08
C LYS A 99 0.61 -16.43 12.85
#